data_AF-A0A1F2TKG7-F1
#
_entry.id   AF-A0A1F2TKG7-F1
#
_cell.length_a   1.000
_cell.length_b   1.000
_cell.length_c   1.000
_cell.angle_alpha   90.00
_cell.angle_beta   90.00
_cell.angle_gamma   90.00
#
_symmetry.space_group_name_H-M   'P 1'
#
loop_
_entity.id
_entity.type
_entity.pdbx_description
1 polymer ?
#
loop_
_entity_poly.entity_id
_entity_poly.type
_entity_poly.pdbx_seq_one_letter_code
_entity_poly.pdbx_strand_id
1 'polypeptide(L)'
;MKITPLFRTSGYQTHLHMALKDAVAEYAKAWEAASRHPPLTEDTATPELTILHYTLEQRRAAALLLAAFSVEAVANLYLRFKAKTEQLSLLERASFIEKWTIVPSLFIPDYTFPKDGELYQDLKRLHARRNALAHLKEDVSVGGEASHPGSTPEYAGDEHVFVARCGTLPTRLVSHLGSFDKSGDLTSIWAFINLADVFSDASHSPTSATPDEPRK
;
A
#
# COMPACT_ATOMS: atom_id res chain seq x y z
N MET A 1 27.01 -24.26 0.56
CA MET A 1 26.97 -22.79 0.72
C MET A 1 25.90 -22.45 1.75
N LYS A 2 26.25 -21.78 2.86
CA LYS A 2 25.31 -21.41 3.92
C LYS A 2 25.00 -19.93 3.78
N ILE A 3 23.82 -19.59 3.27
CA ILE A 3 23.38 -18.20 3.12
C ILE A 3 23.02 -17.70 4.51
N THR A 4 23.78 -16.75 5.05
CA THR A 4 23.43 -16.08 6.30
C THR A 4 22.29 -15.10 5.99
N PRO A 5 21.10 -15.26 6.58
CA PRO A 5 20.05 -14.28 6.39
C PRO A 5 20.50 -12.94 6.98
N LEU A 6 20.53 -11.90 6.14
CA LEU A 6 20.90 -10.53 6.54
C LEU A 6 19.98 -9.98 7.63
N PHE A 7 18.73 -10.46 7.68
CA PHE A 7 17.74 -10.05 8.67
C PHE A 7 16.87 -11.26 9.09
N ARG A 8 16.38 -11.24 10.33
CA ARG A 8 15.24 -12.11 10.71
C ARG A 8 14.03 -11.73 9.83
N THR A 9 13.06 -12.64 9.71
CA THR A 9 11.89 -12.48 8.84
C THR A 9 11.16 -11.14 8.98
N SER A 10 11.31 -10.44 10.11
CA SER A 10 10.77 -9.11 10.41
C SER A 10 11.41 -7.93 9.67
N GLY A 11 12.63 -8.07 9.13
CA GLY A 11 13.31 -6.98 8.39
C GLY A 11 12.69 -6.72 7.02
N TYR A 12 12.11 -7.74 6.39
CA TYR A 12 11.42 -7.59 5.11
C TYR A 12 10.15 -6.74 5.21
N GLN A 13 9.44 -6.75 6.35
CA GLN A 13 8.28 -5.89 6.58
C GLN A 13 8.69 -4.42 6.65
N THR A 14 9.81 -4.12 7.31
CA THR A 14 10.38 -2.76 7.35
C THR A 14 10.74 -2.30 5.94
N HIS A 15 11.46 -3.11 5.16
CA HIS A 15 11.80 -2.76 3.77
C HIS A 15 10.57 -2.58 2.88
N LEU A 16 9.56 -3.45 3.05
CA LEU A 16 8.31 -3.33 2.30
C LEU A 16 7.56 -2.03 2.65
N HIS A 17 7.54 -1.64 3.92
CA HIS A 17 6.95 -0.39 4.36
C HIS A 17 7.73 0.83 3.84
N MET A 18 9.07 0.79 3.87
CA MET A 18 9.90 1.84 3.27
C MET A 18 9.63 1.97 1.76
N ALA A 19 9.60 0.85 1.04
CA ALA A 19 9.31 0.84 -0.40
C ALA A 19 7.92 1.41 -0.71
N LEU A 20 6.92 1.15 0.14
CA LEU A 20 5.60 1.77 0.03
C LEU A 20 5.69 3.31 0.17
N LYS A 21 6.42 3.81 1.17
CA LYS A 21 6.59 5.26 1.37
C LYS A 21 7.25 5.91 0.16
N ASP A 22 8.34 5.32 -0.31
CA ASP A 22 9.06 5.79 -1.48
C ASP A 22 8.16 5.80 -2.72
N ALA A 23 7.40 4.72 -2.96
CA ALA A 23 6.48 4.64 -4.10
C ALA A 23 5.34 5.67 -4.03
N VAL A 24 4.80 5.96 -2.84
CA VAL A 24 3.79 7.01 -2.65
C VAL A 24 4.40 8.39 -2.88
N ALA A 25 5.63 8.64 -2.43
CA ALA A 25 6.33 9.90 -2.67
C ALA A 25 6.65 10.11 -4.17
N GLU A 26 7.10 9.06 -4.86
CA GLU A 26 7.31 9.10 -6.31
C GLU A 26 6.00 9.33 -7.08
N TYR A 27 4.92 8.66 -6.69
CA TYR A 27 3.59 8.91 -7.25
C TYR A 27 3.15 10.37 -7.04
N ALA A 28 3.35 10.93 -5.84
CA ALA A 28 2.99 12.31 -5.54
C ALA A 28 3.73 13.31 -6.45
N LYS A 29 5.03 13.08 -6.69
CA LYS A 29 5.83 13.89 -7.64
C LYS A 29 5.30 13.78 -9.07
N ALA A 30 4.98 12.57 -9.52
CA ALA A 30 4.41 12.34 -10.86
C ALA A 30 3.02 12.99 -11.01
N TRP A 31 2.19 12.93 -9.96
CA TRP A 31 0.89 13.60 -9.93
C TRP A 31 1.03 15.11 -10.00
N GLU A 32 1.93 15.69 -9.21
CA GLU A 32 2.18 17.13 -9.24
C GLU A 32 2.61 17.58 -10.64
N ALA A 33 3.52 16.84 -11.28
CA ALA A 33 3.92 17.11 -12.67
C ALA A 33 2.72 17.03 -13.62
N ALA A 34 1.91 15.96 -13.57
CA ALA A 34 0.73 15.78 -14.42
C ALA A 34 -0.34 16.85 -14.21
N SER A 35 -0.57 17.28 -12.96
CA SER A 35 -1.60 18.27 -12.60
C SER A 35 -1.36 19.67 -13.16
N ARG A 36 -0.14 19.95 -13.64
CA ARG A 36 0.21 21.22 -14.29
C ARG A 36 -0.20 21.26 -15.77
N HIS A 37 -0.70 20.15 -16.31
CA HIS A 37 -1.15 20.01 -17.69
C HIS A 37 -2.68 19.83 -17.74
N PRO A 38 -3.32 20.12 -18.88
CA PRO A 38 -4.72 19.76 -19.07
C PRO A 38 -4.92 18.24 -18.98
N PRO A 39 -6.14 17.76 -18.63
CA PRO A 39 -6.44 16.33 -18.65
C PRO A 39 -6.13 15.72 -20.02
N LEU A 40 -5.58 14.51 -20.04
CA LEU A 40 -5.37 13.75 -21.27
C LEU A 40 -6.72 13.37 -21.88
N THR A 41 -7.00 13.92 -23.05
CA THR A 41 -8.15 13.62 -23.92
C THR A 41 -7.64 13.43 -25.35
N GLU A 42 -8.52 13.03 -26.28
CA GLU A 42 -8.17 12.94 -27.71
C GLU A 42 -7.64 14.27 -28.25
N ASP A 43 -8.21 15.40 -27.81
CA ASP A 43 -7.85 16.74 -28.27
C ASP A 43 -6.56 17.29 -27.64
N THR A 44 -6.19 16.83 -26.45
CA THR A 44 -5.01 17.32 -25.71
C THR A 44 -3.81 16.37 -25.80
N ALA A 45 -3.97 15.21 -26.43
CA ALA A 45 -2.94 14.19 -26.52
C ALA A 45 -1.71 14.68 -27.30
N THR A 46 -0.62 14.93 -26.57
CA THR A 46 0.73 15.04 -27.13
C THR A 46 1.57 13.84 -26.71
N PRO A 47 2.67 13.52 -27.41
CA PRO A 47 3.58 12.46 -26.98
C PRO A 47 4.07 12.64 -25.54
N GLU A 48 4.42 13.87 -25.16
CA GLU A 48 4.93 14.22 -23.82
C GLU A 48 3.86 14.04 -22.75
N LEU A 49 2.64 14.54 -22.99
CA LEU A 49 1.52 14.37 -22.05
C LEU A 49 1.14 12.90 -21.89
N THR A 50 1.17 12.15 -22.99
CA THR A 50 0.90 10.71 -23.00
C THR A 50 1.93 9.96 -22.14
N ILE A 51 3.23 10.21 -22.32
CA ILE A 51 4.30 9.63 -21.51
C ILE A 51 4.14 9.98 -20.02
N LEU A 52 3.75 11.22 -19.72
CA LEU A 52 3.52 11.67 -18.35
C LEU A 52 2.38 10.92 -17.68
N HIS A 53 1.25 10.73 -18.36
CA HIS A 53 0.13 9.95 -17.85
C HIS A 53 0.46 8.45 -17.69
N TYR A 54 1.19 7.85 -18.64
CA TYR A 54 1.69 6.47 -18.47
C TYR A 54 2.60 6.34 -17.25
N THR A 55 3.50 7.31 -17.05
CA THR A 55 4.39 7.34 -15.88
C THR A 55 3.59 7.45 -14.59
N LEU A 56 2.61 8.35 -14.53
CA LEU A 56 1.72 8.51 -13.39
C LEU A 56 1.01 7.19 -13.04
N GLU A 57 0.49 6.51 -14.06
CA GLU A 57 -0.23 5.25 -13.91
C GLU A 57 0.66 4.09 -13.44
N GLN A 58 1.89 4.00 -13.95
CA GLN A 58 2.87 3.03 -13.48
C GLN A 58 3.21 3.24 -12.00
N ARG A 59 3.44 4.49 -11.58
CA ARG A 59 3.74 4.82 -10.17
C ARG A 59 2.52 4.56 -9.28
N ARG A 60 1.31 4.84 -9.75
CA ARG A 60 0.06 4.52 -9.05
C ARG A 60 -0.05 3.02 -8.80
N ALA A 61 0.12 2.20 -9.84
CA ALA A 61 0.04 0.74 -9.73
C ALA A 61 1.07 0.20 -8.73
N ALA A 62 2.31 0.70 -8.77
CA ALA A 62 3.36 0.32 -7.82
C ALA A 62 2.97 0.65 -6.38
N ALA A 63 2.51 1.88 -6.10
CA ALA A 63 2.08 2.30 -4.77
C ALA A 63 0.92 1.43 -4.23
N LEU A 64 -0.09 1.15 -5.07
CA LEU A 64 -1.24 0.33 -4.68
C LEU A 64 -0.84 -1.13 -4.38
N LEU A 65 0.02 -1.73 -5.20
CA LEU A 65 0.47 -3.11 -4.97
C LEU A 65 1.33 -3.21 -3.71
N LEU A 66 2.26 -2.28 -3.52
CA LEU A 66 3.09 -2.21 -2.30
C LEU A 66 2.26 -1.95 -1.05
N ALA A 67 1.20 -1.15 -1.15
CA ALA A 67 0.27 -0.91 -0.05
C ALA A 67 -0.45 -2.20 0.33
N ALA A 68 -1.00 -2.91 -0.66
CA ALA A 68 -1.69 -4.18 -0.42
C ALA A 68 -0.77 -5.23 0.20
N PHE A 69 0.46 -5.36 -0.30
CA PHE A 69 1.46 -6.27 0.27
C PHE A 69 1.84 -5.88 1.69
N SER A 70 2.04 -4.59 1.97
CA SER A 70 2.36 -4.10 3.32
C SER A 70 1.23 -4.42 4.31
N VAL A 71 -0.02 -4.12 3.92
CA VAL A 71 -1.23 -4.39 4.71
C VAL A 71 -1.36 -5.89 5.01
N GLU A 72 -1.15 -6.75 4.02
CA GLU A 72 -1.23 -8.20 4.19
C GLU A 72 -0.05 -8.77 5.01
N ALA A 73 1.17 -8.28 4.79
CA ALA A 73 2.35 -8.71 5.52
C ALA A 73 2.26 -8.39 7.01
N VAL A 74 1.73 -7.22 7.37
CA VAL A 74 1.49 -6.82 8.75
C VAL A 74 0.43 -7.71 9.41
N ALA A 75 -0.67 -7.99 8.71
CA ALA A 75 -1.70 -8.90 9.22
C ALA A 75 -1.13 -10.30 9.46
N ASN A 76 -0.38 -10.85 8.49
CA ASN A 76 0.24 -12.17 8.63
C ASN A 76 1.25 -12.21 9.78
N LEU A 77 2.01 -11.12 10.01
CA LEU A 77 2.91 -11.01 11.15
C LEU A 77 2.15 -11.04 12.47
N TYR A 78 1.03 -10.31 12.57
CA TYR A 78 0.16 -10.35 13.74
C TYR A 78 -0.39 -11.77 13.99
N LEU A 79 -0.86 -12.46 12.95
CA LEU A 79 -1.35 -13.83 13.07
C LEU A 79 -0.28 -14.80 13.56
N ARG A 80 0.99 -14.61 13.18
CA ARG A 80 2.10 -15.42 13.70
C ARG A 80 2.33 -15.25 15.20
N PHE A 81 1.97 -14.12 15.78
CA PHE A 81 2.06 -13.92 17.23
C PHE A 81 0.86 -14.51 17.98
N LYS A 82 -0.33 -14.53 17.35
CA LYS A 82 -1.58 -14.94 18.03
C LYS A 82 -1.99 -16.39 17.80
N ALA A 83 -1.79 -16.90 16.59
CA ALA A 83 -2.30 -18.19 16.17
C ALA A 83 -1.33 -19.31 16.52
N LYS A 84 -1.87 -20.49 16.83
CA LYS A 84 -1.09 -21.74 16.84
C LYS A 84 -0.74 -22.15 15.42
N THR A 85 0.32 -22.93 15.26
CA THR A 85 0.80 -23.40 13.94
C THR A 85 -0.29 -24.04 13.10
N GLU A 86 -1.16 -24.85 13.71
CA GLU A 86 -2.24 -25.55 13.01
C GLU A 86 -3.30 -24.56 12.47
N GLN A 87 -3.57 -23.49 13.24
CA GLN A 87 -4.53 -22.45 12.87
C GLN A 87 -3.99 -21.53 11.77
N LEU A 88 -2.67 -21.29 11.76
CA LEU A 88 -2.03 -20.34 10.85
C LEU A 88 -2.30 -20.69 9.38
N SER A 89 -2.20 -21.97 9.02
CA SER A 89 -2.44 -22.46 7.64
C SER A 89 -3.85 -22.15 7.12
N LEU A 90 -4.85 -22.09 8.00
CA LEU A 90 -6.22 -21.74 7.66
C LEU A 90 -6.39 -20.22 7.58
N LEU A 91 -5.86 -19.50 8.58
CA LEU A 91 -6.00 -18.05 8.69
C LEU A 91 -5.21 -17.29 7.61
N GLU A 92 -4.10 -17.86 7.12
CA GLU A 92 -3.33 -17.27 6.01
C GLU A 92 -4.10 -17.26 4.68
N ARG A 93 -5.10 -18.14 4.52
CA ARG A 93 -5.96 -18.21 3.31
C ARG A 93 -7.05 -17.16 3.29
N ALA A 94 -7.35 -16.53 4.44
CA ALA A 94 -8.31 -15.44 4.49
C ALA A 94 -7.85 -14.30 3.58
N SER A 95 -8.80 -13.63 2.92
CA SER A 95 -8.49 -12.39 2.20
C SER A 95 -7.91 -11.37 3.17
N PHE A 96 -7.08 -10.44 2.70
CA PHE A 96 -6.52 -9.45 3.61
C PHE A 96 -7.63 -8.58 4.26
N ILE A 97 -8.78 -8.37 3.61
CA ILE A 97 -9.94 -7.73 4.26
C ILE A 97 -10.38 -8.53 5.48
N GLU A 98 -10.57 -9.83 5.35
CA GLU A 98 -11.00 -10.70 6.45
C GLU A 98 -9.94 -10.75 7.57
N LYS A 99 -8.65 -10.78 7.21
CA LYS A 99 -7.54 -10.74 8.17
C LYS A 99 -7.58 -9.52 9.08
N TRP A 100 -8.14 -8.40 8.61
CA TRP A 100 -8.32 -7.19 9.41
C TRP A 100 -9.71 -7.08 10.04
N THR A 101 -10.77 -7.48 9.36
CA THR A 101 -12.14 -7.16 9.80
C THR A 101 -12.84 -8.26 10.57
N ILE A 102 -12.35 -9.50 10.49
CA ILE A 102 -13.00 -10.68 11.08
C ILE A 102 -12.00 -11.44 11.94
N VAL A 103 -10.85 -11.82 11.38
CA VAL A 103 -9.91 -12.72 12.07
C VAL A 103 -9.47 -12.24 13.45
N PRO A 104 -9.26 -10.93 13.73
CA PRO A 104 -8.84 -10.51 15.07
C PRO A 104 -9.87 -10.83 16.17
N SER A 105 -11.16 -10.94 15.85
CA SER A 105 -12.20 -11.29 16.84
C SER A 105 -12.08 -12.72 17.36
N LEU A 106 -11.34 -13.59 16.66
CA LEU A 106 -11.01 -14.94 17.13
C LEU A 106 -10.03 -14.92 18.31
N PHE A 107 -9.31 -13.83 18.51
CA PHE A 107 -8.30 -13.66 19.56
C PHE A 107 -8.67 -12.58 20.57
N ILE A 108 -9.52 -11.62 20.17
CA ILE A 108 -9.92 -10.47 20.96
C ILE A 108 -11.47 -10.39 20.91
N PRO A 109 -12.19 -10.87 21.94
CA PRO A 109 -13.65 -10.99 21.90
C PRO A 109 -14.39 -9.70 21.57
N ASP A 110 -13.90 -8.55 22.06
CA ASP A 110 -14.54 -7.24 21.88
C ASP A 110 -14.07 -6.51 20.61
N TYR A 111 -13.33 -7.18 19.72
CA TYR A 111 -12.84 -6.57 18.49
C TYR A 111 -13.98 -6.19 17.55
N THR A 112 -14.03 -4.93 17.16
CA THR A 112 -14.99 -4.41 16.20
C THR A 112 -14.30 -3.53 15.18
N PHE A 113 -14.60 -3.76 13.89
CA PHE A 113 -14.07 -2.96 12.79
C PHE A 113 -15.14 -2.02 12.24
N PRO A 114 -14.89 -0.71 12.13
CA PRO A 114 -15.88 0.27 11.67
C PRO A 114 -16.11 0.15 10.15
N LYS A 115 -17.10 -0.64 9.74
CA LYS A 115 -17.40 -0.94 8.31
C LYS A 115 -17.97 0.24 7.52
N ASP A 116 -18.45 1.25 8.19
CA ASP A 116 -18.94 2.51 7.63
C ASP A 116 -17.84 3.60 7.58
N GLY A 117 -16.71 3.39 8.26
CA GLY A 117 -15.63 4.35 8.36
C GLY A 117 -14.66 4.37 7.17
N GLU A 118 -13.92 5.47 7.04
CA GLU A 118 -12.90 5.67 5.99
C GLU A 118 -11.87 4.54 5.94
N LEU A 119 -11.44 4.02 7.11
CA LEU A 119 -10.45 2.94 7.17
C LEU A 119 -10.93 1.67 6.45
N TYR A 120 -12.22 1.32 6.59
CA TYR A 120 -12.79 0.18 5.87
C TYR A 120 -12.94 0.46 4.38
N GLN A 121 -13.35 1.67 4.01
CA GLN A 121 -13.48 2.04 2.60
C GLN A 121 -12.12 2.02 1.89
N ASP A 122 -11.08 2.55 2.52
CA ASP A 122 -9.71 2.50 1.99
C ASP A 122 -9.23 1.05 1.84
N LEU A 123 -9.48 0.19 2.84
CA LEU A 123 -9.12 -1.23 2.79
C LEU A 123 -9.86 -1.97 1.66
N LYS A 124 -11.16 -1.74 1.52
CA LYS A 124 -12.02 -2.34 0.49
C LYS A 124 -11.61 -1.88 -0.91
N ARG A 125 -11.36 -0.57 -1.09
CA ARG A 125 -10.91 0.00 -2.35
C ARG A 125 -9.53 -0.53 -2.75
N LEU A 126 -8.60 -0.62 -1.80
CA LEU A 126 -7.28 -1.20 -2.04
C LEU A 126 -7.38 -2.67 -2.48
N HIS A 127 -8.26 -3.44 -1.86
CA HIS A 127 -8.49 -4.84 -2.23
C HIS A 127 -9.03 -4.97 -3.65
N ALA A 128 -10.02 -4.15 -4.00
CA ALA A 128 -10.56 -4.11 -5.36
C ALA A 128 -9.48 -3.74 -6.39
N ARG A 129 -8.68 -2.69 -6.12
CA ARG A 129 -7.58 -2.26 -7.00
C ARG A 129 -6.51 -3.33 -7.17
N ARG A 130 -6.06 -3.95 -6.08
CA ARG A 130 -5.06 -5.02 -6.12
C ARG A 130 -5.56 -6.22 -6.93
N ASN A 131 -6.82 -6.62 -6.75
CA ASN A 131 -7.38 -7.73 -7.51
C ASN A 131 -7.56 -7.38 -8.99
N ALA A 132 -7.99 -6.16 -9.32
CA ALA A 132 -8.05 -5.67 -10.69
C ALA A 132 -6.67 -5.71 -11.38
N LEU A 133 -5.63 -5.20 -10.71
CA LEU A 133 -4.26 -5.21 -11.25
C LEU A 133 -3.67 -6.63 -11.37
N ALA A 134 -3.93 -7.51 -10.39
CA ALA A 134 -3.40 -8.88 -10.40
C ALA A 134 -4.14 -9.81 -11.37
N HIS A 135 -5.37 -9.48 -11.73
CA HIS A 135 -6.23 -10.26 -12.61
C HIS A 135 -6.73 -9.42 -13.78
N LEU A 136 -5.84 -8.61 -14.35
CA LEU A 136 -6.16 -7.70 -15.45
C LEU A 136 -6.78 -8.49 -16.60
N LYS A 137 -8.01 -8.12 -16.96
CA LYS A 137 -8.76 -8.63 -18.10
C LYS A 137 -9.12 -7.43 -18.95
N GLU A 138 -8.74 -7.47 -20.21
CA GLU A 138 -9.11 -6.45 -21.18
C GLU A 138 -10.58 -6.65 -21.60
N ASP A 139 -11.23 -5.55 -21.95
CA ASP A 139 -12.52 -5.61 -22.66
C ASP A 139 -12.27 -6.17 -24.05
N VAL A 140 -12.82 -7.34 -24.35
CA VAL A 140 -12.74 -7.95 -25.68
C VAL A 140 -14.08 -7.76 -26.39
N SER A 141 -14.06 -6.95 -27.44
CA SER A 141 -15.17 -6.85 -28.41
C SER A 141 -14.87 -7.74 -29.61
N VAL A 142 -15.77 -8.67 -29.92
CA VAL A 142 -15.69 -9.49 -31.14
C VAL A 142 -16.81 -9.05 -32.08
N GLY A 143 -16.46 -8.57 -33.27
CA GLY A 143 -17.46 -8.14 -34.26
C GLY A 143 -18.27 -6.90 -33.88
N GLY A 144 -17.75 -6.05 -32.97
CA GLY A 144 -18.44 -4.82 -32.54
C GLY A 144 -19.41 -5.02 -31.36
N GLU A 145 -19.63 -6.25 -30.91
CA GLU A 145 -20.36 -6.53 -29.67
C GLU A 145 -19.38 -6.80 -28.51
N ALA A 146 -19.63 -6.16 -27.36
CA ALA A 146 -18.88 -6.39 -26.14
C ALA A 146 -19.20 -7.79 -25.60
N SER A 147 -18.25 -8.72 -25.71
CA SER A 147 -18.46 -10.12 -25.32
C SER A 147 -18.23 -10.34 -23.83
N HIS A 148 -17.23 -9.68 -23.25
CA HIS A 148 -16.83 -9.86 -21.86
C HIS A 148 -16.34 -8.54 -21.25
N PRO A 149 -16.98 -8.04 -20.17
CA PRO A 149 -16.45 -6.90 -19.45
C PRO A 149 -15.12 -7.26 -18.78
N GLY A 150 -14.14 -6.39 -18.95
CA GLY A 150 -12.83 -6.47 -18.35
C GLY A 150 -12.85 -6.22 -16.84
N SER A 151 -11.67 -6.21 -16.23
CA SER A 151 -11.48 -5.95 -14.79
C SER A 151 -10.80 -4.60 -14.53
N THR A 152 -10.85 -3.68 -15.50
CA THR A 152 -10.19 -2.37 -15.40
C THR A 152 -10.64 -1.63 -14.15
N PRO A 153 -9.71 -1.16 -13.29
CA PRO A 153 -10.09 -0.50 -12.05
C PRO A 153 -10.81 0.82 -12.33
N GLU A 154 -12.07 0.93 -11.87
CA GLU A 154 -12.90 2.13 -12.02
C GLU A 154 -12.20 3.37 -11.46
N TYR A 155 -11.85 4.37 -12.27
CA TYR A 155 -11.21 5.59 -11.77
C TYR A 155 -12.22 6.43 -10.98
N ALA A 156 -11.92 6.77 -9.73
CA ALA A 156 -12.72 7.73 -8.96
C ALA A 156 -11.98 9.07 -8.89
N GLY A 157 -12.71 10.19 -8.93
CA GLY A 157 -12.13 11.54 -9.02
C GLY A 157 -11.23 11.96 -7.86
N ASP A 158 -11.17 11.16 -6.79
CA ASP A 158 -10.34 11.36 -5.59
C ASP A 158 -9.12 10.42 -5.53
N GLU A 159 -8.72 9.77 -6.63
CA GLU A 159 -7.70 8.70 -6.63
C GLU A 159 -6.37 9.16 -6.01
N HIS A 160 -5.93 10.39 -6.28
CA HIS A 160 -4.70 10.91 -5.68
C HIS A 160 -4.75 10.94 -4.16
N VAL A 161 -5.88 11.36 -3.58
CA VAL A 161 -6.09 11.40 -2.13
C VAL A 161 -6.08 9.97 -1.58
N PHE A 162 -6.73 9.04 -2.27
CA PHE A 162 -6.72 7.63 -1.89
C PHE A 162 -5.31 7.02 -1.89
N VAL A 163 -4.51 7.23 -2.95
CA VAL A 163 -3.12 6.72 -3.01
C VAL A 163 -2.25 7.31 -1.91
N ALA A 164 -2.41 8.60 -1.58
CA ALA A 164 -1.72 9.19 -0.44
C ALA A 164 -2.12 8.51 0.89
N ARG A 165 -3.41 8.24 1.10
CA ARG A 165 -3.89 7.50 2.28
C ARG A 165 -3.37 6.06 2.34
N CYS A 166 -3.14 5.39 1.20
CA CYS A 166 -2.54 4.06 1.16
C CYS A 166 -1.15 4.00 1.81
N GLY A 167 -0.36 5.09 1.72
CA GLY A 167 0.97 5.17 2.36
C GLY A 167 0.96 5.09 3.88
N THR A 168 -0.18 5.38 4.53
CA THR A 168 -0.34 5.30 5.99
C THR A 168 -1.32 4.21 6.43
N LEU A 169 -1.93 3.50 5.48
CA LEU A 169 -2.95 2.49 5.76
C LEU A 169 -2.45 1.36 6.69
N PRO A 170 -1.24 0.78 6.52
CA PRO A 170 -0.73 -0.21 7.48
C PRO A 170 -0.68 0.32 8.92
N THR A 171 -0.18 1.54 9.12
CA THR A 171 -0.09 2.20 10.43
C THR A 171 -1.48 2.44 11.03
N ARG A 172 -2.44 2.91 10.23
CA ARG A 172 -3.82 3.15 10.68
C ARG A 172 -4.51 1.85 11.11
N LEU A 173 -4.28 0.75 10.38
CA LEU A 173 -4.81 -0.57 10.72
C LEU A 173 -4.20 -1.13 12.00
N VAL A 174 -2.89 -0.99 12.19
CA VAL A 174 -2.22 -1.40 13.44
C VAL A 174 -2.67 -0.53 14.62
N SER A 175 -2.84 0.77 14.41
CA SER A 175 -3.38 1.68 15.44
C SER A 175 -4.78 1.28 15.86
N HIS A 176 -5.65 0.97 14.90
CA HIS A 176 -6.98 0.45 15.19
C HIS A 176 -6.91 -0.89 15.94
N LEU A 177 -6.07 -1.84 15.52
CA LEU A 177 -5.91 -3.10 16.24
C LEU A 177 -5.41 -2.88 17.68
N GLY A 178 -4.48 -1.94 17.87
CA GLY A 178 -3.93 -1.56 19.17
C GLY A 178 -4.90 -0.83 20.10
N SER A 179 -6.05 -0.35 19.60
CA SER A 179 -7.10 0.12 20.51
C SER A 179 -7.75 -1.04 21.27
N PHE A 180 -7.73 -2.25 20.72
CA PHE A 180 -8.34 -3.46 21.31
C PHE A 180 -7.32 -4.41 21.94
N ASP A 181 -6.20 -4.67 21.26
CA ASP A 181 -5.17 -5.58 21.78
C ASP A 181 -4.12 -4.79 22.59
N LYS A 182 -3.94 -5.18 23.84
CA LYS A 182 -2.94 -4.59 24.75
C LYS A 182 -1.75 -5.52 25.01
N SER A 183 -1.64 -6.62 24.28
CA SER A 183 -0.49 -7.51 24.41
C SER A 183 0.81 -6.84 23.93
N GLY A 184 1.94 -7.32 24.45
CA GLY A 184 3.27 -6.88 23.99
C GLY A 184 3.60 -7.26 22.54
N ASP A 185 2.79 -8.09 21.89
CA ASP A 185 3.03 -8.54 20.52
C ASP A 185 2.91 -7.37 19.53
N LEU A 186 1.97 -6.45 19.78
CA LEU A 186 1.81 -5.25 18.95
C LEU A 186 2.97 -4.28 19.07
N THR A 187 3.67 -4.24 20.21
CA THR A 187 4.86 -3.39 20.38
C THR A 187 5.94 -3.74 19.37
N SER A 188 6.08 -5.02 19.04
CA SER A 188 7.02 -5.48 18.00
C SER A 188 6.59 -4.98 16.62
N ILE A 189 5.30 -5.09 16.28
CA ILE A 189 4.76 -4.60 15.01
C ILE A 189 4.94 -3.08 14.87
N TRP A 190 4.66 -2.34 15.94
CA TRP A 190 4.87 -0.89 16.00
C TRP A 190 6.33 -0.51 15.79
N ALA A 191 7.27 -1.23 16.42
CA ALA A 191 8.69 -0.97 16.23
C ALA A 191 9.11 -1.09 14.75
N PHE A 192 8.55 -2.05 14.01
CA PHE A 192 8.90 -2.23 12.59
C PHE A 192 8.34 -1.12 11.69
N ILE A 193 7.12 -0.65 11.96
CA ILE A 193 6.49 0.46 11.22
C ILE A 193 7.24 1.76 11.52
N ASN A 194 7.46 2.07 12.80
CA ASN A 194 8.15 3.29 13.22
C ASN A 194 9.59 3.34 12.71
N LEU A 195 10.29 2.19 12.68
CA LEU A 195 11.65 2.13 12.13
C LEU A 195 11.66 2.48 10.63
N ALA A 196 10.67 2.01 9.88
CA ALA A 196 10.53 2.36 8.46
C ALA A 196 10.20 3.84 8.26
N ASP A 197 9.36 4.44 9.12
CA ASP A 197 9.08 5.88 9.09
C ASP A 197 10.36 6.69 9.33
N VAL A 198 11.16 6.34 10.35
CA VAL A 198 12.43 7.02 10.65
C VAL A 198 13.43 6.96 9.48
N PHE A 199 13.57 5.79 8.84
CA PHE A 199 14.48 5.66 7.71
C PHE A 199 13.97 6.36 6.45
N SER A 200 12.65 6.41 6.23
CA SER A 200 12.06 7.14 5.11
C SER A 200 12.23 8.65 5.28
N ASP A 201 12.04 9.19 6.49
CA ASP A 201 12.26 10.62 6.75
C ASP A 201 13.74 11.02 6.56
N ALA A 202 14.66 10.12 6.91
CA ALA A 202 16.10 10.32 6.71
C ALA A 202 16.50 10.33 5.22
N SER A 203 15.83 9.54 4.36
CA SER A 203 16.13 9.51 2.92
C SER A 203 15.54 10.70 2.15
N HIS A 204 14.55 11.39 2.72
CA HIS A 204 13.86 12.55 2.11
C HIS A 204 14.34 13.90 2.65
N SER A 205 15.19 13.91 3.68
CA SER A 205 15.83 15.12 4.18
C SER A 205 16.91 15.58 3.20
N PRO A 206 16.81 16.79 2.59
CA PRO A 206 17.88 17.31 1.76
C PRO A 206 19.10 17.53 2.64
N THR A 207 20.18 16.79 2.38
CA THR A 207 21.48 17.04 2.98
C THR A 207 21.84 18.49 2.66
N SER A 208 21.75 19.37 3.66
CA SER A 208 22.16 20.75 3.54
C SER A 208 23.66 20.77 3.27
N ALA A 209 24.03 20.83 2.00
CA ALA A 209 25.41 21.10 1.59
C ALA A 209 25.76 22.49 2.09
N THR A 210 26.60 22.57 3.12
CA THR A 210 27.31 23.78 3.52
C THR A 210 28.04 24.34 2.30
N PRO A 211 27.86 25.63 1.95
CA PRO A 211 28.62 26.23 0.87
C PRO A 211 30.07 26.43 1.34
N ASP A 212 31.01 25.91 0.55
CA ASP A 212 32.43 26.19 0.69
C ASP A 212 32.66 27.71 0.63
N GLU A 213 33.23 28.27 1.69
CA GLU A 213 33.72 29.65 1.69
C GLU A 213 34.83 29.83 0.65
N PRO A 214 34.87 30.96 -0.08
CA PRO A 214 35.96 31.22 -1.00
C PRO A 214 37.23 31.57 -0.21
N ARG A 215 38.26 30.72 -0.29
CA ARG A 215 39.61 31.13 0.10
C ARG A 215 40.12 32.18 -0.89
N LYS A 216 40.39 33.36 -0.34
CA LYS A 216 41.12 34.47 -0.96
C LYS A 216 42.53 34.07 -1.34
#